data_AF-A0A329MSE7-F1
#
_entry.id   AF-A0A329MSE7-F1
#
_cell.length_a   1.000
_cell.length_b   1.000
_cell.length_c   1.000
_cell.angle_alpha   90.00
_cell.angle_beta   90.00
_cell.angle_gamma   90.00
#
_symmetry.space_group_name_H-M   'P 1'
#
loop_
_entity.id
_entity.type
_entity.pdbx_description
1 polymer ?
#
loop_
_entity_poly.entity_id
_entity_poly.type
_entity_poly.pdbx_seq_one_letter_code
_entity_poly.pdbx_strand_id
1 'polypeptide(L)'
;MARRLVLKGSLNGTDQILREFPVGDSQNIKRGDIVVLTSNKAVIAADAAAAGTVLGVSDTDIVTTTATAADVIKVDINPASIYRAAYIGAATPAIGNKYDMGGAAYQFDADDTTGGWIQVVGNVDTAAKEADIILTNRVFGIA
;
A
#
# COMPACT_ATOMS: atom_id res chain seq x y z
N MET A 1 -12.52 -11.01 -9.68
CA MET A 1 -12.36 -9.83 -8.80
C MET A 1 -10.88 -9.72 -8.47
N ALA A 2 -10.26 -8.55 -8.63
CA ALA A 2 -8.83 -8.39 -8.30
C ALA A 2 -8.62 -8.43 -6.78
N ARG A 3 -7.54 -9.09 -6.35
CA ARG A 3 -7.27 -9.33 -4.92
C ARG A 3 -6.49 -8.15 -4.34
N ARG A 4 -7.01 -7.55 -3.27
CA ARG A 4 -6.36 -6.47 -2.51
C ARG A 4 -5.17 -7.02 -1.70
N LEU A 5 -4.35 -6.13 -1.13
CA LEU A 5 -3.23 -6.55 -0.30
C LEU A 5 -3.71 -7.34 0.92
N VAL A 6 -3.02 -8.45 1.21
CA VAL A 6 -3.32 -9.29 2.37
C VAL A 6 -2.10 -9.34 3.29
N LEU A 7 -2.27 -8.99 4.56
CA LEU A 7 -1.21 -9.09 5.56
C LEU A 7 -0.77 -10.57 5.70
N LYS A 8 0.53 -10.80 5.62
CA LYS A 8 1.15 -12.13 5.76
C LYS A 8 1.96 -12.31 7.03
N GLY A 9 2.29 -11.21 7.71
CA GLY A 9 3.12 -11.18 8.90
C GLY A 9 4.02 -9.95 8.86
N SER A 10 5.21 -10.06 9.45
CA SER A 10 6.21 -8.99 9.44
C SER A 10 7.62 -9.55 9.40
N LEU A 11 8.58 -8.72 8.99
CA LEU A 11 10.00 -9.10 8.90
C LEU A 11 10.66 -9.39 10.26
N ASN A 12 10.08 -8.89 11.34
CA ASN A 12 10.66 -8.93 12.68
C ASN A 12 9.71 -9.55 13.73
N GLY A 13 8.62 -10.17 13.30
CA GLY A 13 7.64 -10.80 14.20
C GLY A 13 6.74 -9.82 14.97
N THR A 14 6.74 -8.53 14.62
CA THR A 14 5.80 -7.55 15.16
C THR A 14 4.41 -7.66 14.54
N ASP A 15 3.38 -7.32 15.32
CA ASP A 15 2.01 -7.20 14.82
C ASP A 15 1.80 -5.91 14.02
N GLN A 16 0.65 -5.82 13.35
CA GLN A 16 0.21 -4.64 12.63
C GLN A 16 0.07 -3.44 13.59
N ILE A 17 0.49 -2.23 13.17
CA ILE A 17 0.33 -1.00 13.95
C ILE A 17 -0.75 -0.16 13.30
N LEU A 18 -1.98 -0.28 13.80
CA LEU A 18 -3.13 0.44 13.27
C LEU A 18 -3.26 1.82 13.90
N ARG A 19 -3.33 2.86 13.07
CA ARG A 19 -3.65 4.23 13.49
C ARG A 19 -4.78 4.81 12.66
N GLU A 20 -5.57 5.67 13.28
CA GLU A 20 -6.69 6.34 12.63
C GLU A 20 -6.26 7.62 11.94
N PHE A 21 -6.75 7.83 10.72
CA PHE A 21 -6.49 9.03 9.93
C PHE A 21 -7.78 9.54 9.30
N PRO A 22 -7.98 10.87 9.24
CA PRO A 22 -9.11 11.46 8.54
C PRO A 22 -8.99 11.21 7.04
N VAL A 23 -10.12 11.06 6.36
CA VAL A 23 -10.18 10.70 4.93
C VAL A 23 -10.45 11.92 4.07
N GLY A 24 -9.90 11.93 2.86
CA GLY A 24 -10.16 12.94 1.84
C GLY A 24 -11.59 12.90 1.28
N ASP A 25 -11.96 13.92 0.52
CA ASP A 25 -13.19 13.91 -0.27
C ASP A 25 -13.08 12.91 -1.44
N SER A 26 -14.23 12.44 -1.93
CA SER A 26 -14.32 11.57 -3.12
C SER A 26 -13.43 10.32 -3.08
N GLN A 27 -13.38 9.64 -1.93
CA GLN A 27 -12.58 8.43 -1.74
C GLN A 27 -13.44 7.17 -1.83
N ASN A 28 -12.87 6.09 -2.37
CA ASN A 28 -13.42 4.75 -2.28
C ASN A 28 -12.28 3.79 -1.90
N ILE A 29 -11.91 3.83 -0.62
CA ILE A 29 -10.80 3.07 -0.06
C ILE A 29 -11.36 1.74 0.45
N LYS A 30 -10.70 0.64 0.10
CA LYS A 30 -10.99 -0.67 0.66
C LYS A 30 -9.83 -1.15 1.52
N ARG A 31 -10.13 -2.08 2.43
CA ARG A 31 -9.12 -2.83 3.15
C ARG A 31 -8.15 -3.49 2.17
N GLY A 32 -6.87 -3.34 2.45
CA GLY A 32 -5.79 -3.80 1.58
C GLY A 32 -5.41 -2.82 0.46
N ASP A 33 -5.91 -1.58 0.49
CA ASP A 33 -5.41 -0.52 -0.38
C ASP A 33 -4.24 0.23 0.23
N ILE A 34 -3.25 0.53 -0.59
CA ILE A 34 -2.22 1.49 -0.23
C ILE A 34 -2.86 2.87 -0.21
N VAL A 35 -2.61 3.57 0.88
CA VAL A 35 -3.08 4.93 1.09
C VAL A 35 -1.89 5.86 1.26
N VAL A 36 -2.06 7.07 0.77
CA VAL A 36 -1.07 8.15 0.84
C VAL A 36 -1.65 9.30 1.63
N LEU A 37 -0.77 10.11 2.21
CA LEU A 37 -1.16 11.30 2.94
C LEU A 37 -1.17 12.50 1.98
N THR A 38 -2.33 13.13 1.81
CA THR A 38 -2.49 14.37 1.03
C THR A 38 -3.22 15.39 1.89
N SER A 39 -2.60 16.55 2.14
CA SER A 39 -3.17 17.60 3.00
C SER A 39 -3.65 17.07 4.37
N ASN A 40 -2.83 16.23 5.01
CA ASN A 40 -3.11 15.55 6.29
C ASN A 40 -4.34 14.62 6.28
N LYS A 41 -4.83 14.24 5.11
CA LYS A 41 -5.92 13.27 4.95
C LYS A 41 -5.43 12.05 4.19
N ALA A 42 -5.94 10.89 4.57
CA ALA A 42 -5.70 9.65 3.85
C ALA A 42 -6.51 9.64 2.55
N VAL A 43 -5.83 9.38 1.45
CA VAL A 43 -6.43 9.21 0.12
C VAL A 43 -5.89 7.92 -0.52
N ILE A 44 -6.67 7.34 -1.43
CA ILE A 44 -6.25 6.17 -2.19
C ILE A 44 -5.00 6.53 -3.02
N ALA A 45 -4.00 5.65 -3.02
CA ALA A 45 -2.84 5.84 -3.86
C ALA A 45 -3.25 5.70 -5.34
N ALA A 46 -2.88 6.67 -6.17
CA ALA A 46 -3.28 6.70 -7.58
C ALA A 46 -2.09 6.74 -8.57
N ASP A 47 -0.88 7.02 -8.09
CA ASP A 47 0.31 7.10 -8.94
C ASP A 47 1.61 6.77 -8.20
N ALA A 48 2.58 6.33 -8.99
CA ALA A 48 3.99 6.08 -8.70
C ALA A 48 4.69 7.21 -7.93
N ALA A 49 4.37 8.46 -8.30
CA ALA A 49 4.92 9.68 -7.73
C ALA A 49 4.59 9.90 -6.22
N ALA A 50 3.88 8.98 -5.58
CA ALA A 50 3.63 8.97 -4.14
C ALA A 50 4.85 8.60 -3.27
N ALA A 51 6.03 8.42 -3.87
CA ALA A 51 7.27 8.23 -3.12
C ALA A 51 7.47 9.38 -2.10
N GLY A 52 7.37 9.05 -0.81
CA GLY A 52 7.53 10.01 0.27
C GLY A 52 6.23 10.61 0.80
N THR A 53 5.07 10.09 0.39
CA THR A 53 3.74 10.38 0.98
C THR A 53 2.99 9.12 1.41
N VAL A 54 3.56 7.93 1.19
CA VAL A 54 2.93 6.64 1.54
C VAL A 54 2.67 6.58 3.04
N LEU A 55 1.40 6.43 3.41
CA LEU A 55 1.00 6.33 4.81
C LEU A 55 1.04 4.88 5.28
N GLY A 56 0.56 3.96 4.45
CA GLY A 56 0.51 2.54 4.77
C GLY A 56 -0.57 1.81 3.98
N VAL A 57 -1.08 0.71 4.55
CA VAL A 57 -2.17 -0.08 3.96
C VAL A 57 -3.43 0.07 4.81
N SER A 58 -4.55 0.39 4.18
CA SER A 58 -5.83 0.53 4.87
C SER A 58 -6.30 -0.81 5.43
N ASP A 59 -6.81 -0.78 6.66
CA ASP A 59 -7.49 -1.90 7.31
C ASP A 59 -9.02 -1.71 7.35
N THR A 60 -9.52 -0.59 6.80
CA THR A 60 -10.95 -0.21 6.85
C THR A 60 -11.47 0.12 5.45
N ASP A 61 -12.72 -0.28 5.18
CA ASP A 61 -13.47 0.15 4.01
C ASP A 61 -14.15 1.49 4.29
N ILE A 62 -14.04 2.45 3.37
CA ILE A 62 -14.81 3.71 3.44
C ILE A 62 -15.13 4.22 2.04
N VAL A 63 -16.27 4.91 1.93
CA VAL A 63 -16.64 5.68 0.74
C VAL A 63 -17.04 7.07 1.19
N THR A 64 -16.41 8.10 0.63
CA THR A 64 -16.72 9.51 0.89
C THR A 64 -17.09 10.21 -0.41
N THR A 65 -18.05 11.12 -0.34
CA THR A 65 -18.29 12.12 -1.41
C THR A 65 -17.74 13.46 -0.94
N THR A 66 -18.23 13.92 0.22
CA THR A 66 -17.66 14.99 1.02
C THR A 66 -17.35 14.42 2.39
N ALA A 67 -16.08 14.40 2.77
CA ALA A 67 -15.60 13.87 4.03
C ALA A 67 -15.85 14.86 5.17
N THR A 68 -16.31 14.30 6.27
CA THR A 68 -16.54 14.95 7.55
C THR A 68 -15.44 14.55 8.55
N ALA A 69 -15.44 15.16 9.73
CA ALA A 69 -14.50 14.79 10.79
C ALA A 69 -14.71 13.36 11.33
N ALA A 70 -15.87 12.74 11.07
CA ALA A 70 -16.15 11.37 11.47
C ALA A 70 -15.63 10.34 10.46
N ASP A 71 -15.26 10.77 9.25
CA ASP A 71 -14.75 9.89 8.20
C ASP A 71 -13.26 9.62 8.44
N VAL A 72 -13.00 8.55 9.21
CA VAL A 72 -11.66 8.08 9.56
C VAL A 72 -11.46 6.64 9.10
N ILE A 73 -10.23 6.28 8.76
CA ILE A 73 -9.82 4.88 8.48
C ILE A 73 -8.66 4.47 9.37
N LYS A 74 -8.60 3.17 9.67
CA LYS A 74 -7.41 2.56 10.27
C LYS A 74 -6.41 2.21 9.18
N VAL A 75 -5.17 2.61 9.36
CA VAL A 75 -4.06 2.34 8.44
C VAL A 75 -2.96 1.64 9.20
N ASP A 76 -2.43 0.57 8.61
CA ASP A 76 -1.21 -0.05 9.11
C ASP A 76 0.01 0.77 8.75
N ILE A 77 0.64 1.28 9.80
CA ILE A 77 1.87 2.04 9.70
C ILE A 77 3.10 1.20 10.08
N ASN A 78 2.98 -0.09 10.37
CA ASN A 78 4.16 -0.89 10.73
C ASN A 78 5.10 -1.07 9.51
N PRO A 79 6.34 -0.52 9.56
CA PRO A 79 7.29 -0.61 8.44
C PRO A 79 7.70 -2.04 8.11
N ALA A 80 7.60 -2.96 9.08
CA ALA A 80 7.99 -4.34 8.92
C ALA A 80 6.87 -5.24 8.35
N SER A 81 5.63 -4.75 8.23
CA SER A 81 4.50 -5.53 7.72
C SER A 81 4.73 -6.01 6.29
N ILE A 82 4.53 -7.32 6.10
CA ILE A 82 4.62 -8.00 4.82
C ILE A 82 3.22 -8.18 4.26
N TYR A 83 3.04 -7.78 3.00
CA TYR A 83 1.78 -7.91 2.29
C TYR A 83 1.92 -8.78 1.06
N ARG A 84 0.92 -9.60 0.78
CA ARG A 84 0.77 -10.25 -0.52
C ARG A 84 0.19 -9.26 -1.52
N ALA A 85 0.94 -8.95 -2.57
CA ALA A 85 0.52 -8.05 -3.64
C ALA A 85 0.47 -8.77 -4.98
N ALA A 86 -0.53 -8.43 -5.80
CA ALA A 86 -0.51 -8.79 -7.20
C ALA A 86 0.47 -7.87 -7.95
N TYR A 87 1.08 -8.37 -9.03
CA TYR A 87 1.93 -7.55 -9.89
C TYR A 87 1.48 -7.62 -11.35
N ILE A 88 1.73 -6.52 -12.05
CA ILE A 88 1.51 -6.40 -13.50
C ILE A 88 2.86 -6.42 -14.22
N GLY A 89 2.85 -6.27 -15.54
CA GLY A 89 4.04 -6.34 -16.36
C GLY A 89 4.42 -7.76 -16.80
N ALA A 90 5.48 -7.84 -17.60
CA ALA A 90 6.01 -9.06 -18.19
C ALA A 90 7.21 -9.63 -17.42
N ALA A 91 7.98 -8.78 -16.74
CA ALA A 91 9.13 -9.20 -15.96
C ALA A 91 8.74 -10.04 -14.73
N THR A 92 9.68 -10.86 -14.29
CA THR A 92 9.58 -11.56 -13.00
C THR A 92 10.20 -10.67 -11.92
N PRO A 93 9.45 -10.30 -10.87
CA PRO A 93 10.00 -9.49 -9.79
C PRO A 93 11.16 -10.19 -9.09
N ALA A 94 12.23 -9.44 -8.82
CA ALA A 94 13.40 -9.93 -8.08
C ALA A 94 13.27 -9.56 -6.60
N ILE A 95 13.61 -10.51 -5.72
CA ILE A 95 13.66 -10.26 -4.28
C ILE A 95 14.74 -9.21 -3.98
N GLY A 96 14.41 -8.24 -3.14
CA GLY A 96 15.28 -7.11 -2.78
C GLY A 96 15.11 -5.90 -3.71
N ASN A 97 14.56 -6.07 -4.91
CA ASN A 97 14.28 -4.95 -5.80
C ASN A 97 13.05 -4.17 -5.34
N LYS A 98 13.07 -2.88 -5.68
CA LYS A 98 11.97 -1.96 -5.47
C LYS A 98 11.31 -1.66 -6.78
N TYR A 99 9.99 -1.70 -6.76
CA TYR A 99 9.12 -1.48 -7.90
C TYR A 99 8.19 -0.33 -7.62
N ASP A 100 7.68 0.23 -8.70
CA ASP A 100 6.67 1.24 -8.62
C ASP A 100 5.26 0.65 -8.46
N MET A 101 4.34 1.49 -8.00
CA MET A 101 2.94 1.10 -7.93
C MET A 101 2.37 0.90 -9.34
N GLY A 102 1.54 -0.12 -9.50
CA GLY A 102 0.78 -0.30 -10.73
C GLY A 102 -0.37 0.71 -10.81
N GLY A 103 -1.22 0.57 -11.83
CA GLY A 103 -2.41 1.43 -11.99
C GLY A 103 -3.48 1.28 -10.89
N ALA A 104 -3.29 0.36 -9.94
CA ALA A 104 -4.19 0.12 -8.82
C ALA A 104 -3.44 0.12 -7.48
N ALA A 105 -4.06 0.68 -6.44
CA ALA A 105 -3.50 0.85 -5.09
C ALA A 105 -3.15 -0.45 -4.34
N TYR A 106 -3.28 -1.61 -4.96
CA TYR A 106 -2.97 -2.92 -4.39
C TYR A 106 -2.04 -3.74 -5.30
N GLN A 107 -1.43 -3.10 -6.30
CA GLN A 107 -0.55 -3.72 -7.29
C GLN A 107 0.75 -2.95 -7.43
N PHE A 108 1.78 -3.64 -7.91
CA PHE A 108 3.05 -3.04 -8.34
C PHE A 108 3.37 -3.46 -9.78
N ASP A 109 4.17 -2.66 -10.49
CA ASP A 109 4.61 -2.95 -11.84
C ASP A 109 5.97 -3.66 -11.83
N ALA A 110 6.02 -4.90 -12.29
CA ALA A 110 7.28 -5.66 -12.34
C ALA A 110 8.25 -5.14 -13.41
N ASP A 111 7.77 -4.37 -14.39
CA ASP A 111 8.57 -3.78 -15.44
C ASP A 111 9.15 -2.40 -15.05
N ASP A 112 8.69 -1.80 -13.94
CA ASP A 112 9.13 -0.47 -13.50
C ASP A 112 9.81 -0.49 -12.12
N THR A 113 11.13 -0.26 -12.14
CA THR A 113 11.96 -0.12 -10.94
C THR A 113 12.35 1.33 -10.64
N THR A 114 11.91 2.29 -11.45
CA THR A 114 12.40 3.67 -11.39
C THR A 114 11.75 4.43 -10.24
N GLY A 115 12.50 4.76 -9.19
CA GLY A 115 11.93 5.49 -8.04
C GLY A 115 10.99 4.65 -7.15
N GLY A 116 10.93 3.33 -7.39
CA GLY A 116 10.06 2.41 -6.69
C GLY A 116 10.28 2.36 -5.18
N TRP A 117 9.20 2.10 -4.45
CA TRP A 117 9.16 2.04 -2.98
C TRP A 117 8.50 0.76 -2.46
N ILE A 118 7.94 -0.05 -3.35
CA ILE A 118 7.39 -1.37 -3.07
C ILE A 118 8.51 -2.39 -3.22
N GLN A 119 9.06 -2.84 -2.10
CA GLN A 119 10.17 -3.80 -2.12
C GLN A 119 9.65 -5.23 -2.04
N VAL A 120 10.08 -6.08 -2.98
CA VAL A 120 9.79 -7.51 -2.92
C VAL A 120 10.67 -8.17 -1.87
N VAL A 121 10.07 -8.95 -0.98
CA VAL A 121 10.77 -9.65 0.11
C VAL A 121 10.70 -11.17 0.01
N GLY A 122 9.80 -11.73 -0.82
CA GLY A 122 9.77 -13.17 -1.02
C GLY A 122 8.55 -13.71 -1.77
N ASN A 123 8.45 -15.04 -1.80
CA ASN A 123 7.31 -15.82 -2.30
C ASN A 123 6.80 -15.41 -3.69
N VAL A 124 7.70 -15.08 -4.63
CA VAL A 124 7.31 -14.69 -5.99
C VAL A 124 6.62 -15.87 -6.69
N ASP A 125 5.35 -15.69 -7.03
CA ASP A 125 4.52 -16.66 -7.75
C ASP A 125 4.21 -16.13 -9.14
N THR A 126 4.85 -16.73 -10.14
CA THR A 126 4.72 -16.32 -11.54
C THR A 126 3.44 -16.82 -12.21
N ALA A 127 2.78 -17.83 -11.63
CA ALA A 127 1.51 -18.34 -12.15
C ALA A 127 0.34 -17.48 -11.67
N ALA A 128 0.32 -17.14 -10.37
CA ALA A 128 -0.68 -16.25 -9.80
C ALA A 128 -0.39 -14.76 -10.03
N LYS A 129 0.83 -14.41 -10.46
CA LYS A 129 1.36 -13.05 -10.52
C LYS A 129 1.22 -12.31 -9.19
N GLU A 130 1.74 -12.91 -8.13
CA GLU A 130 1.76 -12.31 -6.80
C GLU A 130 3.15 -12.43 -6.17
N ALA A 131 3.50 -11.49 -5.30
CA ALA A 131 4.73 -11.53 -4.51
C ALA A 131 4.47 -10.95 -3.11
N ASP A 132 5.35 -11.31 -2.16
CA ASP A 132 5.33 -10.71 -0.84
C ASP A 132 6.19 -9.45 -0.85
N ILE A 133 5.62 -8.36 -0.34
CA ILE A 133 6.20 -7.01 -0.41
C ILE A 133 6.23 -6.33 0.96
N ILE A 134 7.07 -5.31 1.06
CA ILE A 134 7.02 -4.29 2.10
C ILE A 134 6.98 -2.90 1.45
N LEU A 135 6.40 -1.92 2.16
CA LEU A 135 6.41 -0.52 1.74
C LEU A 135 7.55 0.22 2.43
N THR A 136 8.51 0.73 1.67
CA THR A 136 9.80 1.23 2.21
C THR A 136 9.92 2.74 2.34
N ASN A 137 9.02 3.52 1.73
CA ASN A 137 9.09 4.99 1.72
C ASN A 137 7.91 5.62 2.45
N ARG A 138 7.69 5.18 3.69
CA ARG A 138 6.54 5.61 4.50
C ARG A 138 6.82 6.94 5.20
N VAL A 139 5.82 7.81 5.24
CA VAL A 139 5.84 9.02 6.07
C VAL A 139 5.34 8.68 7.46
N PHE A 140 6.21 8.85 8.45
CA PHE A 140 5.85 8.79 9.86
C PHE A 140 5.84 10.20 10.44
N GLY A 141 4.77 10.95 10.16
CA GLY A 141 4.55 12.29 10.72
C GLY A 141 3.19 12.79 10.25
N ILE A 142 2.31 13.39 11.05
CA ILE A 142 2.39 14.00 12.38
C ILE A 142 1.02 13.69 13.04
N ALA A 143 1.02 13.28 14.31
CA ALA A 143 -0.17 13.40 15.16
C ALA A 143 -0.17 14.80 15.78
#